data_AF-R0K8M7-F1
#
_entry.id   AF-R0K8M7-F1
#
_cell.length_a   1.000
_cell.length_b   1.000
_cell.length_c   1.000
_cell.angle_alpha   90.00
_cell.angle_beta   90.00
_cell.angle_gamma   90.00
#
_symmetry.space_group_name_H-M   'P 1'
#
loop_
_entity.id
_entity.type
_entity.pdbx_description
1 polymer ?
#
loop_
_entity_poly.entity_id
_entity_poly.type
_entity_poly.pdbx_seq_one_letter_code
_entity_poly.pdbx_strand_id
1 'polypeptide(L)'
;MSNQANRLEWSARTGGDLEYVAMLRNSEITSTIIPPTQREQLSILNHLPRWDLDNKIHTLFTKDKWPQLSPEGYSLLLPALRIASKFMTEPSLLGWWRHTLFGHPISVEGKRYLAHSEYEHTADANRRLREFLEKILPQGLRFKFHNLDKMGLGIDACTFGTEATYQQFQCGHEAGYTYPFYDKPTVVLHIQFWVSLVVVEHKFPTELNTLYLKIAITLCHELAHLVWKYRIQMELPPWSPHKAFAEPLHTKDERVAELGLSWELHVFGGKLSTIDWPGTSITIYLYGSNLGNSPSRQIAVIVPNWWINIWSSTHTWHNFAKFRATGQLRLPTEAESGYALHNRALGNTTVWSLYHEGRPILHHCRRPDQSTRCFWVVMRPFIQKLSAQYEARTAALALDSDETGGKPRQPLSCAMLFASNFHGLFVAPDFVDHLSPDSLRQKVAGANLCRYPCPQLRLQQNQQNAPPVQPEDEMLDSHVP
;
A
#
# COMPACT_ATOMS: atom_id res chain seq x y z
N MET A 1 17.46 44.84 4.89
CA MET A 1 17.97 43.63 4.22
C MET A 1 17.43 42.30 4.80
N SER A 2 16.62 42.30 5.88
CA SER A 2 16.06 41.07 6.49
C SER A 2 14.74 40.55 5.87
N ASN A 3 14.02 41.37 5.10
CA ASN A 3 12.73 40.97 4.49
C ASN A 3 12.85 40.22 3.15
N GLN A 4 14.03 40.20 2.52
CA GLN A 4 14.27 39.49 1.26
C GLN A 4 14.71 38.04 1.49
N ALA A 5 15.48 37.78 2.56
CA ALA A 5 15.87 36.43 2.96
C ALA A 5 14.67 35.60 3.44
N ASN A 6 13.77 36.18 4.25
CA ASN A 6 12.57 35.48 4.71
C ASN A 6 11.52 35.25 3.60
N ARG A 7 11.48 36.09 2.55
CA ARG A 7 10.63 35.82 1.37
C ARG A 7 11.17 34.70 0.50
N LEU A 8 12.48 34.58 0.36
CA LEU A 8 13.12 33.45 -0.34
C LEU A 8 12.96 32.14 0.45
N GLU A 9 13.00 32.19 1.78
CA GLU A 9 12.82 30.99 2.62
C GLU A 9 11.36 30.50 2.65
N TRP A 10 10.38 31.41 2.45
CA TRP A 10 8.96 31.04 2.37
C TRP A 10 8.55 30.61 0.94
N SER A 11 9.03 31.27 -0.12
CA SER A 11 8.77 30.82 -1.50
C SER A 11 9.50 29.51 -1.85
N ALA A 12 10.63 29.23 -1.19
CA ALA A 12 11.31 27.93 -1.25
C ALA A 12 10.63 26.82 -0.43
N ARG A 13 9.59 27.13 0.37
CA ARG A 13 8.81 26.13 1.12
C ARG A 13 7.41 25.88 0.59
N THR A 14 6.85 26.76 -0.26
CA THR A 14 5.46 26.63 -0.74
C THR A 14 5.22 26.98 -2.20
N GLY A 15 6.18 27.59 -2.92
CA GLY A 15 5.93 28.17 -4.26
C GLY A 15 6.50 27.38 -5.45
N GLY A 16 7.82 27.15 -5.47
CA GLY A 16 8.49 26.46 -6.59
C GLY A 16 8.22 24.95 -6.65
N ASP A 17 7.83 24.36 -5.51
CA ASP A 17 7.67 22.91 -5.32
C ASP A 17 6.51 22.29 -6.10
N LEU A 18 5.60 23.11 -6.66
CA LEU A 18 4.38 22.65 -7.35
C LEU A 18 4.40 22.89 -8.85
N GLU A 19 5.35 23.69 -9.34
CA GLU A 19 5.44 24.02 -10.76
C GLU A 19 5.61 22.77 -11.60
N TYR A 20 6.46 21.84 -11.16
CA TYR A 20 6.65 20.58 -11.88
C TYR A 20 5.37 19.73 -11.92
N VAL A 21 4.58 19.68 -10.84
CA VAL A 21 3.30 18.95 -10.82
C VAL A 21 2.31 19.56 -11.80
N ALA A 22 2.26 20.89 -11.90
CA ALA A 22 1.45 21.57 -12.90
C ALA A 22 1.94 21.27 -14.33
N MET A 23 3.26 21.24 -14.57
CA MET A 23 3.85 20.85 -15.86
C MET A 23 3.53 19.41 -16.24
N LEU A 24 3.40 18.52 -15.25
CA LEU A 24 3.06 17.12 -15.49
C LEU A 24 1.59 16.91 -15.90
N ARG A 25 0.75 17.96 -15.89
CA ARG A 25 -0.57 17.98 -16.54
C ARG A 25 -0.51 18.21 -18.05
N ASN A 26 0.67 18.09 -18.66
CA ASN A 26 0.85 18.14 -20.10
C ASN A 26 -0.09 17.14 -20.80
N SER A 27 -0.66 17.54 -21.93
CA SER A 27 -1.50 16.70 -22.79
C SER A 27 -0.80 15.40 -23.22
N GLU A 28 0.53 15.37 -23.31
CA GLU A 28 1.33 14.18 -23.63
C GLU A 28 1.27 13.14 -22.50
N ILE A 29 1.50 13.56 -21.26
CA ILE A 29 1.47 12.67 -20.08
C ILE A 29 0.04 12.22 -19.80
N THR A 30 -0.89 13.16 -19.85
CA THR A 30 -2.32 12.89 -19.62
C THR A 30 -2.99 12.20 -20.81
N SER A 31 -2.28 12.08 -21.94
CA SER A 31 -2.75 11.39 -23.13
C SER A 31 -3.13 9.96 -22.80
N THR A 32 -4.30 9.58 -23.29
CA THR A 32 -4.78 8.20 -23.26
C THR A 32 -4.52 7.48 -24.59
N ILE A 33 -3.91 8.17 -25.55
CA ILE A 33 -3.58 7.65 -26.88
C ILE A 33 -2.20 6.99 -26.80
N ILE A 34 -2.16 5.71 -27.14
CA ILE A 34 -0.96 4.90 -27.22
C ILE A 34 -0.22 5.25 -28.51
N PRO A 35 1.04 5.72 -28.45
CA PRO A 35 1.81 6.07 -29.64
C PRO A 35 2.12 4.82 -30.48
N PRO A 36 1.62 4.70 -31.72
CA PRO A 36 1.82 3.49 -32.54
C PRO A 36 3.30 3.21 -32.83
N THR A 37 4.11 4.26 -32.94
CA THR A 37 5.57 4.18 -33.17
C THR A 37 6.32 3.54 -32.00
N GLN A 38 5.76 3.56 -30.79
CA GLN A 38 6.39 3.03 -29.59
C GLN A 38 5.78 1.67 -29.18
N ARG A 39 4.46 1.50 -29.37
CA ARG A 39 3.70 0.33 -28.89
C ARG A 39 2.66 -0.12 -29.92
N GLU A 40 3.11 -0.43 -31.13
CA GLU A 40 2.25 -0.82 -32.28
C GLU A 40 1.18 -1.85 -31.93
N GLN A 41 1.54 -2.90 -31.19
CA GLN A 41 0.59 -3.96 -30.84
C GLN A 41 -0.49 -3.49 -29.86
N LEU A 42 -0.19 -2.53 -28.99
CA LEU A 42 -1.15 -1.96 -28.06
C LEU A 42 -1.97 -0.84 -28.67
N SER A 43 -1.52 -0.18 -29.75
CA SER A 43 -2.27 0.95 -30.31
C SER A 43 -3.66 0.58 -30.84
N ILE A 44 -3.94 -0.71 -31.06
CA ILE A 44 -5.30 -1.19 -31.31
C ILE A 44 -6.29 -0.79 -30.20
N LEU A 45 -5.82 -0.66 -28.95
CA LEU A 45 -6.64 -0.24 -27.81
C LEU A 45 -7.14 1.21 -27.95
N ASN A 46 -6.52 2.04 -28.79
CA ASN A 46 -6.98 3.42 -29.04
C ASN A 46 -8.40 3.47 -29.62
N HIS A 47 -8.87 2.37 -30.21
CA HIS A 47 -10.20 2.25 -30.81
C HIS A 47 -11.19 1.48 -29.94
N LEU A 48 -10.78 1.01 -28.76
CA LEU A 48 -11.61 0.25 -27.84
C LEU A 48 -12.13 1.14 -26.70
N PRO A 49 -13.20 0.72 -25.98
CA PRO A 49 -13.61 1.41 -24.77
C PRO A 49 -12.46 1.49 -23.77
N ARG A 50 -12.29 2.65 -23.15
CA ARG A 50 -11.22 2.88 -22.15
C ARG A 50 -11.36 2.01 -20.90
N TRP A 51 -12.59 1.57 -20.61
CA TRP A 51 -12.90 0.72 -19.49
C TRP A 51 -13.92 -0.34 -19.93
N ASP A 52 -13.47 -1.58 -20.09
CA ASP A 52 -14.32 -2.72 -20.42
C ASP A 52 -14.00 -3.97 -19.60
N LEU A 53 -13.14 -3.85 -18.57
CA LEU A 53 -12.82 -4.97 -17.69
C LEU A 53 -13.99 -5.28 -16.75
N ASP A 54 -14.62 -6.43 -16.97
CA ASP A 54 -15.84 -6.87 -16.29
C ASP A 54 -15.71 -8.27 -15.63
N ASN A 55 -14.49 -8.79 -15.51
CA ASN A 55 -14.26 -10.13 -14.99
C ASN A 55 -14.83 -10.32 -13.58
N LYS A 56 -15.10 -11.59 -13.25
CA LYS A 56 -15.46 -12.00 -11.90
C LYS A 56 -14.37 -11.58 -10.90
N ILE A 57 -14.81 -11.00 -9.77
CA ILE A 57 -13.93 -10.70 -8.64
C ILE A 57 -13.47 -12.02 -8.01
N HIS A 58 -12.17 -12.15 -7.76
CA HIS A 58 -11.55 -13.29 -7.10
C HIS A 58 -12.09 -13.45 -5.67
N THR A 59 -12.18 -14.69 -5.16
CA THR A 59 -12.75 -14.98 -3.83
C THR A 59 -12.00 -14.31 -2.68
N LEU A 60 -10.73 -13.96 -2.90
CA LEU A 60 -9.94 -13.17 -1.95
C LEU A 60 -10.51 -11.77 -1.75
N PHE A 61 -11.19 -11.18 -2.73
CA PHE A 61 -11.56 -9.78 -2.71
C PHE A 61 -13.07 -9.54 -2.52
N THR A 62 -13.84 -10.58 -2.17
CA THR A 62 -15.30 -10.49 -2.05
C THR A 62 -15.74 -9.52 -0.95
N LYS A 63 -16.98 -9.01 -1.04
CA LYS A 63 -17.52 -7.98 -0.15
C LYS A 63 -17.40 -8.30 1.34
N ASP A 64 -17.56 -9.57 1.72
CA ASP A 64 -17.47 -10.04 3.10
C ASP A 64 -16.06 -9.91 3.69
N LYS A 65 -15.02 -9.81 2.83
CA LYS A 65 -13.63 -9.54 3.25
C LYS A 65 -13.40 -8.07 3.60
N TRP A 66 -14.36 -7.19 3.30
CA TRP A 66 -14.33 -5.75 3.58
C TRP A 66 -15.45 -5.36 4.56
N PRO A 67 -15.42 -5.82 5.82
CA PRO A 67 -16.53 -5.67 6.75
C PRO A 67 -16.87 -4.22 7.08
N GLN A 68 -15.91 -3.30 6.94
CA GLN A 68 -16.09 -1.87 7.23
C GLN A 68 -16.77 -1.05 6.12
N LEU A 69 -16.93 -1.62 4.92
CA LEU A 69 -17.53 -0.90 3.80
C LEU A 69 -19.01 -1.22 3.67
N SER A 70 -19.82 -0.23 3.28
CA SER A 70 -21.18 -0.49 2.79
C SER A 70 -21.14 -1.17 1.42
N PRO A 71 -22.27 -1.72 0.91
CA PRO A 71 -22.34 -2.22 -0.46
C PRO A 71 -21.91 -1.18 -1.51
N GLU A 72 -22.33 0.08 -1.34
CA GLU A 72 -21.98 1.21 -2.21
C GLU A 72 -20.50 1.55 -2.05
N GLY A 73 -19.97 1.56 -0.83
CA GLY A 73 -18.55 1.83 -0.65
C GLY A 73 -17.65 0.74 -1.25
N TYR A 74 -18.10 -0.49 -1.23
CA TYR A 74 -17.40 -1.59 -1.92
C TYR A 74 -17.55 -1.51 -3.45
N SER A 75 -18.65 -0.97 -3.98
CA SER A 75 -18.82 -0.83 -5.44
C SER A 75 -17.76 0.10 -6.04
N LEU A 76 -17.32 1.13 -5.28
CA LEU A 76 -16.21 2.01 -5.65
C LEU A 76 -14.88 1.25 -5.83
N LEU A 77 -14.70 0.11 -5.16
CA LEU A 77 -13.48 -0.69 -5.27
C LEU A 77 -13.52 -1.67 -6.44
N LEU A 78 -14.71 -2.04 -6.94
CA LEU A 78 -14.85 -3.09 -7.96
C LEU A 78 -13.89 -2.91 -9.15
N PRO A 79 -13.69 -1.71 -9.70
CA PRO A 79 -12.68 -1.45 -10.72
C PRO A 79 -11.27 -1.95 -10.36
N ALA A 80 -10.74 -1.55 -9.20
CA ALA A 80 -9.43 -1.99 -8.70
C ALA A 80 -9.40 -3.49 -8.42
N LEU A 81 -10.47 -4.03 -7.80
CA LEU A 81 -10.55 -5.43 -7.44
C LEU A 81 -10.61 -6.34 -8.67
N ARG A 82 -11.15 -5.88 -9.81
CA ARG A 82 -11.11 -6.62 -11.08
C ARG A 82 -9.69 -6.75 -11.60
N ILE A 83 -8.92 -5.65 -11.60
CA ILE A 83 -7.51 -5.65 -11.98
C ILE A 83 -6.70 -6.57 -11.07
N ALA A 84 -6.87 -6.44 -9.74
CA ALA A 84 -6.21 -7.32 -8.76
C ALA A 84 -6.59 -8.79 -8.97
N SER A 85 -7.86 -9.08 -9.28
CA SER A 85 -8.31 -10.44 -9.59
C SER A 85 -7.60 -11.00 -10.82
N LYS A 86 -7.35 -10.19 -11.85
CA LYS A 86 -6.58 -10.60 -13.02
C LYS A 86 -5.11 -10.87 -12.66
N PHE A 87 -4.47 -10.03 -11.85
CA PHE A 87 -3.12 -10.29 -11.34
C PHE A 87 -2.99 -11.64 -10.60
N MET A 88 -4.03 -12.03 -9.85
CA MET A 88 -4.04 -13.28 -9.11
C MET A 88 -4.40 -14.52 -9.96
N THR A 89 -5.01 -14.35 -11.13
CA THR A 89 -5.57 -15.47 -11.92
C THR A 89 -4.91 -15.66 -13.28
N GLU A 90 -4.20 -14.66 -13.79
CA GLU A 90 -3.53 -14.69 -15.09
C GLU A 90 -2.45 -15.79 -15.11
N PRO A 91 -2.58 -16.82 -15.98
CA PRO A 91 -1.68 -17.96 -15.99
C PRO A 91 -0.20 -17.60 -16.06
N SER A 92 0.12 -16.55 -16.82
CA SER A 92 1.49 -16.05 -17.00
C SER A 92 2.11 -15.54 -15.70
N LEU A 93 1.30 -15.10 -14.73
CA LEU A 93 1.75 -14.56 -13.44
C LEU A 93 1.76 -15.62 -12.32
N LEU A 94 1.03 -16.73 -12.49
CA LEU A 94 0.94 -17.79 -11.48
C LEU A 94 2.29 -18.45 -11.15
N GLY A 95 3.26 -18.40 -12.07
CA GLY A 95 4.61 -18.91 -11.82
C GLY A 95 5.29 -18.24 -10.63
N TRP A 96 5.13 -16.93 -10.48
CA TRP A 96 5.71 -16.19 -9.35
C TRP A 96 5.13 -16.66 -8.01
N TRP A 97 3.80 -16.79 -7.94
CA TRP A 97 3.09 -17.24 -6.73
C TRP A 97 3.46 -18.68 -6.35
N ARG A 98 3.59 -19.58 -7.34
CA ARG A 98 4.06 -20.96 -7.10
C ARG A 98 5.47 -20.97 -6.54
N HIS A 99 6.37 -20.18 -7.10
CA HIS A 99 7.75 -20.10 -6.63
C HIS A 99 7.82 -19.58 -5.19
N THR A 100 7.03 -18.56 -4.85
CA THR A 100 6.95 -18.04 -3.48
C THR A 100 6.49 -19.11 -2.48
N LEU A 101 5.48 -19.91 -2.85
CA LEU A 101 4.89 -20.93 -1.98
C LEU A 101 5.71 -22.23 -1.91
N PHE A 102 6.38 -22.63 -2.99
CA PHE A 102 6.98 -23.96 -3.15
C PHE A 102 8.47 -23.98 -3.54
N GLY A 103 9.09 -22.82 -3.81
CA GLY A 103 10.52 -22.72 -4.09
C GLY A 103 11.33 -23.10 -2.85
N HIS A 104 12.51 -23.68 -3.00
CA HIS A 104 13.31 -24.17 -1.88
C HIS A 104 14.15 -23.04 -1.26
N PRO A 105 13.99 -22.70 0.04
CA PRO A 105 14.73 -21.60 0.64
C PRO A 105 16.16 -22.05 0.90
N ILE A 106 17.14 -21.43 0.22
CA ILE A 106 18.56 -21.74 0.40
C ILE A 106 19.33 -20.50 0.84
N SER A 107 20.43 -20.74 1.55
CA SER A 107 21.34 -19.69 2.02
C SER A 107 22.69 -19.86 1.35
N VAL A 108 23.12 -18.85 0.59
CA VAL A 108 24.43 -18.82 -0.08
C VAL A 108 25.07 -17.48 0.25
N GLU A 109 26.29 -17.51 0.79
CA GLU A 109 27.07 -16.30 1.13
C GLU A 109 26.31 -15.32 2.04
N GLY A 110 25.55 -15.84 3.00
CA GLY A 110 24.75 -15.04 3.94
C GLY A 110 23.49 -14.42 3.34
N LYS A 111 23.17 -14.67 2.06
CA LYS A 111 21.90 -14.30 1.43
C LYS A 111 20.97 -15.49 1.39
N ARG A 112 19.73 -15.29 1.86
CA ARG A 112 18.66 -16.30 1.76
C ARG A 112 17.78 -15.98 0.55
N TYR A 113 17.60 -16.94 -0.34
CA TYR A 113 16.73 -16.79 -1.50
C TYR A 113 15.92 -18.06 -1.78
N LEU A 114 14.90 -17.96 -2.64
CA LEU A 114 14.13 -19.11 -3.10
C LEU A 114 14.79 -19.69 -4.37
N ALA A 115 15.26 -20.93 -4.28
CA ALA A 115 15.70 -21.71 -5.43
C ALA A 115 14.52 -22.44 -6.06
N HIS A 116 14.59 -22.70 -7.37
CA HIS A 116 13.58 -23.50 -8.05
C HIS A 116 13.51 -24.90 -7.46
N SER A 117 12.29 -25.43 -7.28
CA SER A 117 12.06 -26.84 -6.94
C SER A 117 11.42 -27.56 -8.13
N GLU A 118 11.70 -28.85 -8.32
CA GLU A 118 11.02 -29.62 -9.38
C GLU A 118 9.49 -29.65 -9.16
N TYR A 119 9.07 -29.63 -7.89
CA TYR A 119 7.67 -29.65 -7.49
C TYR A 119 6.87 -28.45 -8.03
N GLU A 120 7.44 -27.24 -8.02
CA GLU A 120 6.69 -26.01 -8.39
C GLU A 120 6.23 -25.98 -9.87
N HIS A 121 6.83 -26.83 -10.71
CA HIS A 121 6.48 -26.99 -12.13
C HIS A 121 5.43 -28.08 -12.37
N THR A 122 4.98 -28.78 -11.34
CA THR A 122 4.02 -29.88 -11.46
C THR A 122 2.56 -29.38 -11.54
N ALA A 123 1.67 -30.25 -12.04
CA ALA A 123 0.22 -30.01 -11.98
C ALA A 123 -0.30 -29.99 -10.53
N ASP A 124 0.35 -30.70 -9.61
CA ASP A 124 -0.03 -30.71 -8.19
C ASP A 124 0.28 -29.37 -7.52
N ALA A 125 1.45 -28.79 -7.74
CA ALA A 125 1.76 -27.44 -7.24
C ALA A 125 0.77 -26.39 -7.76
N ASN A 126 0.36 -26.49 -9.03
CA ASN A 126 -0.70 -25.65 -9.59
C ASN A 126 -2.03 -25.82 -8.84
N ARG A 127 -2.45 -27.06 -8.58
CA ARG A 127 -3.67 -27.37 -7.84
C ARG A 127 -3.61 -26.85 -6.41
N ARG A 128 -2.50 -27.07 -5.71
CA ARG A 128 -2.26 -26.60 -4.33
C ARG A 128 -2.25 -25.08 -4.23
N LEU A 129 -1.63 -24.38 -5.19
CA LEU A 129 -1.69 -22.93 -5.25
C LEU A 129 -3.14 -22.44 -5.38
N ARG A 130 -3.92 -23.04 -6.29
CA ARG A 130 -5.33 -22.67 -6.46
C ARG A 130 -6.15 -22.97 -5.22
N GLU A 131 -5.97 -24.14 -4.61
CA GLU A 131 -6.62 -24.48 -3.34
C GLU A 131 -6.28 -23.45 -2.25
N PHE A 132 -5.02 -23.05 -2.15
CA PHE A 132 -4.60 -22.02 -1.21
C PHE A 132 -5.29 -20.68 -1.49
N LEU A 133 -5.20 -20.15 -2.72
CA LEU A 133 -5.74 -18.83 -3.07
C LEU A 133 -7.27 -18.79 -3.09
N GLU A 134 -7.94 -19.87 -3.50
CA GLU A 134 -9.39 -19.90 -3.73
C GLU A 134 -10.17 -20.43 -2.52
N LYS A 135 -9.56 -21.26 -1.66
CA LYS A 135 -10.24 -21.92 -0.53
C LYS A 135 -9.64 -21.62 0.83
N ILE A 136 -8.32 -21.73 1.00
CA ILE A 136 -7.69 -21.61 2.33
C ILE A 136 -7.58 -20.14 2.75
N LEU A 137 -6.88 -19.33 1.96
CA LEU A 137 -6.61 -17.94 2.26
C LEU A 137 -7.90 -17.10 2.44
N PRO A 138 -8.95 -17.24 1.60
CA PRO A 138 -10.18 -16.49 1.76
C PRO A 138 -10.93 -16.74 3.09
N GLN A 139 -10.74 -17.89 3.75
CA GLN A 139 -11.51 -18.19 4.97
C GLN A 139 -11.21 -17.24 6.13
N GLY A 140 -9.95 -16.80 6.25
CA GLY A 140 -9.51 -15.91 7.33
C GLY A 140 -9.22 -14.48 6.90
N LEU A 141 -8.96 -14.25 5.60
CA LEU A 141 -8.48 -12.97 5.10
C LEU A 141 -9.47 -11.82 5.29
N ARG A 142 -8.95 -10.68 5.74
CA ARG A 142 -9.69 -9.43 5.87
C ARG A 142 -8.91 -8.28 5.25
N PHE A 143 -9.66 -7.31 4.74
CA PHE A 143 -9.14 -6.04 4.26
C PHE A 143 -9.76 -4.90 5.08
N LYS A 144 -8.91 -3.93 5.42
CA LYS A 144 -9.31 -2.75 6.17
C LYS A 144 -8.67 -1.51 5.56
N PHE A 145 -9.27 -0.35 5.80
CA PHE A 145 -8.60 0.93 5.65
C PHE A 145 -8.28 1.49 7.03
N HIS A 146 -7.05 1.89 7.26
CA HIS A 146 -6.62 2.51 8.51
C HIS A 146 -5.59 3.61 8.25
N ASN A 147 -5.44 4.52 9.20
CA ASN A 147 -4.33 5.46 9.15
C ASN A 147 -3.02 4.76 9.53
N LEU A 148 -2.10 4.65 8.57
CA LEU A 148 -0.77 4.04 8.79
C LEU A 148 0.29 5.11 9.06
N ASP A 149 -0.07 6.39 9.02
CA ASP A 149 0.85 7.50 9.30
C ASP A 149 1.27 7.60 10.77
N LYS A 150 0.69 6.79 11.66
CA LYS A 150 1.09 6.73 13.09
C LYS A 150 2.59 6.52 13.28
N MET A 151 3.26 5.88 12.33
CA MET A 151 4.71 5.63 12.36
C MET A 151 5.53 6.70 11.62
N GLY A 152 4.90 7.66 10.95
CA GLY A 152 5.58 8.68 10.13
C GLY A 152 6.19 8.17 8.82
N LEU A 153 6.15 6.86 8.57
CA LEU A 153 6.95 6.16 7.54
C LEU A 153 6.47 6.25 6.08
N GLY A 154 5.31 6.86 5.80
CA GLY A 154 4.81 6.97 4.42
C GLY A 154 4.28 5.67 3.84
N ILE A 155 3.70 4.80 4.68
CA ILE A 155 3.31 3.45 4.29
C ILE A 155 1.94 3.46 3.61
N ASP A 156 1.88 2.98 2.36
CA ASP A 156 0.65 2.84 1.58
C ASP A 156 -0.22 1.67 2.06
N ALA A 157 0.38 0.58 2.53
CA ALA A 157 -0.33 -0.55 3.10
C ALA A 157 0.57 -1.39 4.02
N CYS A 158 -0.05 -2.25 4.82
CA CYS A 158 0.66 -3.17 5.68
C CYS A 158 -0.11 -4.46 5.88
N THR A 159 0.64 -5.53 6.11
CA THR A 159 0.12 -6.88 6.27
C THR A 159 0.37 -7.43 7.67
N PHE A 160 -0.67 -7.98 8.28
CA PHE A 160 -0.65 -8.63 9.59
C PHE A 160 -1.01 -10.11 9.44
N GLY A 161 -0.15 -11.00 9.95
CA GLY A 161 -0.41 -12.44 9.94
C GLY A 161 -1.48 -12.86 10.95
N THR A 162 -1.69 -12.07 12.02
CA THR A 162 -2.73 -12.30 13.02
C THR A 162 -3.55 -11.05 13.34
N GLU A 163 -4.79 -11.25 13.79
CA GLU A 163 -5.60 -10.17 14.38
C GLU A 163 -4.92 -9.58 15.64
N ALA A 164 -4.21 -10.39 16.45
CA ALA A 164 -3.49 -9.89 17.61
C ALA A 164 -2.37 -8.90 17.24
N THR A 165 -1.57 -9.21 16.21
CA THR A 165 -0.53 -8.28 15.70
C THR A 165 -1.14 -7.00 15.14
N TYR A 166 -2.29 -7.09 14.48
CA TYR A 166 -3.03 -5.91 14.03
C TYR A 166 -3.52 -5.04 15.20
N GLN A 167 -4.07 -5.66 16.25
CA GLN A 167 -4.53 -4.94 17.45
C GLN A 167 -3.39 -4.24 18.19
N GLN A 168 -2.23 -4.88 18.30
CA GLN A 168 -1.03 -4.24 18.86
C GLN A 168 -0.62 -3.00 18.08
N PHE A 169 -0.61 -3.09 16.74
CA PHE A 169 -0.36 -1.94 15.87
C PHE A 169 -1.41 -0.84 16.09
N GLN A 170 -2.70 -1.18 16.22
CA GLN A 170 -3.73 -0.18 16.49
C GLN A 170 -3.51 0.58 17.80
N CYS A 171 -3.02 -0.12 18.82
CA CYS A 171 -2.65 0.43 20.13
C CYS A 171 -1.36 1.27 20.11
N GLY A 172 -0.70 1.43 18.95
CA GLY A 172 0.51 2.23 18.82
C GLY A 172 1.76 1.54 19.37
N HIS A 173 1.69 0.25 19.68
CA HIS A 173 2.90 -0.52 19.91
C HIS A 173 3.63 -0.66 18.57
N GLU A 174 4.96 -0.55 18.60
CA GLU A 174 5.77 -1.11 17.53
C GLU A 174 5.26 -2.53 17.31
N ALA A 175 4.90 -2.86 16.06
CA ALA A 175 4.35 -4.16 15.74
C ALA A 175 5.33 -5.21 16.26
N GLY A 176 5.00 -5.78 17.42
CA GLY A 176 5.87 -6.73 18.11
C GLY A 176 6.12 -7.88 17.15
N TYR A 177 7.25 -8.55 17.33
CA TYR A 177 7.65 -9.66 16.48
C TYR A 177 6.46 -10.57 16.16
N THR A 178 6.27 -10.85 14.87
CA THR A 178 5.18 -11.67 14.36
C THR A 178 5.17 -12.99 15.13
N TYR A 179 4.16 -13.19 15.95
CA TYR A 179 3.84 -14.53 16.40
C TYR A 179 3.56 -15.37 15.15
N PRO A 180 4.12 -16.59 15.06
CA PRO A 180 4.08 -17.41 13.85
C PRO A 180 2.71 -18.00 13.54
N PHE A 181 1.69 -17.65 14.32
CA PHE A 181 0.34 -18.09 14.06
C PHE A 181 -0.23 -17.28 12.90
N TYR A 182 -0.94 -17.95 12.02
CA TYR A 182 -1.74 -17.31 10.99
C TYR A 182 -3.19 -17.41 11.45
N ASP A 183 -3.71 -16.33 12.03
CA ASP A 183 -5.07 -16.26 12.57
C ASP A 183 -5.73 -14.96 12.12
N LYS A 184 -6.64 -15.07 11.15
CA LYS A 184 -7.32 -13.93 10.51
C LYS A 184 -6.32 -12.92 9.93
N PRO A 185 -5.55 -13.34 8.91
CA PRO A 185 -4.63 -12.43 8.22
C PRO A 185 -5.37 -11.18 7.76
N THR A 186 -4.75 -10.03 7.95
CA THR A 186 -5.37 -8.74 7.63
C THR A 186 -4.42 -7.91 6.78
N VAL A 187 -4.91 -7.47 5.62
CA VAL A 187 -4.26 -6.43 4.81
C VAL A 187 -4.92 -5.11 5.13
N VAL A 188 -4.11 -4.11 5.47
CA VAL A 188 -4.58 -2.77 5.82
C VAL A 188 -4.05 -1.81 4.78
N LEU A 189 -4.95 -1.22 3.99
CA LEU A 189 -4.62 -0.12 3.09
C LEU A 189 -4.65 1.21 3.84
N HIS A 190 -3.82 2.15 3.42
CA HIS A 190 -3.86 3.50 3.96
C HIS A 190 -5.22 4.14 3.70
N ILE A 191 -5.77 4.81 4.71
CA ILE A 191 -7.08 5.47 4.63
C ILE A 191 -7.16 6.52 3.51
N GLN A 192 -6.03 7.05 3.06
CA GLN A 192 -5.97 7.96 1.92
C GLN A 192 -6.56 7.35 0.64
N PHE A 193 -6.42 6.05 0.41
CA PHE A 193 -7.01 5.39 -0.76
C PHE A 193 -8.52 5.53 -0.76
N TRP A 194 -9.15 5.31 0.39
CA TRP A 194 -10.58 5.44 0.56
C TRP A 194 -11.05 6.89 0.36
N VAL A 195 -10.36 7.85 0.98
CA VAL A 195 -10.68 9.29 0.82
C VAL A 195 -10.51 9.70 -0.64
N SER A 196 -9.42 9.30 -1.28
CA SER A 196 -9.15 9.58 -2.69
C SER A 196 -10.23 9.00 -3.59
N LEU A 197 -10.71 7.78 -3.35
CA LEU A 197 -11.80 7.20 -4.16
C LEU A 197 -13.05 8.07 -4.10
N VAL A 198 -13.49 8.42 -2.89
CA VAL A 198 -14.69 9.24 -2.67
C VAL A 198 -14.54 10.64 -3.27
N VAL A 199 -13.36 11.25 -3.18
CA VAL A 199 -13.12 12.61 -3.69
C VAL A 199 -12.91 12.64 -5.21
N VAL A 200 -12.07 11.74 -5.73
CA VAL A 200 -11.66 11.69 -7.14
C VAL A 200 -12.84 11.27 -8.02
N GLU A 201 -13.70 10.36 -7.56
CA GLU A 201 -14.88 9.93 -8.32
C GLU A 201 -15.75 11.11 -8.75
N HIS A 202 -15.87 12.13 -7.90
CA HIS A 202 -16.74 13.27 -8.16
C HIS A 202 -16.03 14.43 -8.87
N LYS A 203 -14.69 14.51 -8.79
CA LYS A 203 -13.94 15.70 -9.24
C LYS A 203 -12.97 15.46 -10.39
N PHE A 204 -12.36 14.28 -10.47
CA PHE A 204 -11.26 14.00 -11.39
C PHE A 204 -11.38 12.59 -11.98
N PRO A 205 -12.45 12.31 -12.75
CA PRO A 205 -12.73 10.96 -13.25
C PRO A 205 -11.58 10.37 -14.09
N THR A 206 -10.77 11.20 -14.72
CA THR A 206 -9.59 10.78 -15.50
C THR A 206 -8.48 10.18 -14.64
N GLU A 207 -8.47 10.43 -13.34
CA GLU A 207 -7.43 9.94 -12.41
C GLU A 207 -7.84 8.66 -11.69
N LEU A 208 -9.11 8.27 -11.78
CA LEU A 208 -9.62 7.05 -11.16
C LEU A 208 -8.84 5.82 -11.61
N ASN A 209 -8.45 5.75 -12.88
CA ASN A 209 -7.69 4.61 -13.40
C ASN A 209 -6.33 4.45 -12.71
N THR A 210 -5.65 5.57 -12.45
CA THR A 210 -4.40 5.60 -11.69
C THR A 210 -4.63 5.08 -10.28
N LEU A 211 -5.67 5.56 -9.61
CA LEU A 211 -6.00 5.15 -8.25
C LEU A 211 -6.39 3.66 -8.18
N TYR A 212 -7.19 3.18 -9.13
CA TYR A 212 -7.59 1.78 -9.20
C TYR A 212 -6.40 0.85 -9.44
N LEU A 213 -5.50 1.22 -10.35
CA LEU A 213 -4.28 0.47 -10.59
C LEU A 213 -3.38 0.48 -9.35
N LYS A 214 -3.19 1.63 -8.68
CA LYS A 214 -2.41 1.73 -7.44
C LYS A 214 -2.97 0.82 -6.34
N ILE A 215 -4.29 0.84 -6.12
CA ILE A 215 -4.94 -0.05 -5.15
C ILE A 215 -4.73 -1.51 -5.51
N ALA A 216 -4.90 -1.88 -6.79
CA ALA A 216 -4.73 -3.25 -7.25
C ALA A 216 -3.30 -3.77 -7.04
N ILE A 217 -2.29 -2.96 -7.37
CA ILE A 217 -0.87 -3.24 -7.14
C ILE A 217 -0.61 -3.41 -5.65
N THR A 218 -1.07 -2.45 -4.84
CA THR A 218 -0.86 -2.46 -3.38
C THR A 218 -1.48 -3.70 -2.75
N LEU A 219 -2.67 -4.11 -3.17
CA LEU A 219 -3.31 -5.34 -2.68
C LEU A 219 -2.47 -6.58 -3.00
N CYS A 220 -1.97 -6.71 -4.23
CA CYS A 220 -1.15 -7.86 -4.62
C CYS A 220 0.23 -7.84 -3.95
N HIS A 221 0.83 -6.67 -3.77
CA HIS A 221 2.05 -6.47 -3.00
C HIS A 221 1.90 -6.99 -1.56
N GLU A 222 0.83 -6.59 -0.87
CA GLU A 222 0.57 -7.05 0.50
C GLU A 222 0.24 -8.55 0.56
N LEU A 223 -0.47 -9.07 -0.45
CA LEU A 223 -0.73 -10.51 -0.55
C LEU A 223 0.56 -11.32 -0.71
N ALA A 224 1.59 -10.80 -1.38
CA ALA A 224 2.90 -11.46 -1.47
C ALA A 224 3.50 -11.75 -0.09
N HIS A 225 3.47 -10.76 0.81
CA HIS A 225 3.90 -10.91 2.19
C HIS A 225 3.06 -11.95 2.94
N LEU A 226 1.72 -11.96 2.73
CA LEU A 226 0.85 -12.96 3.35
C LEU A 226 1.15 -14.38 2.89
N VAL A 227 1.40 -14.60 1.60
CA VAL A 227 1.74 -15.94 1.09
C VAL A 227 2.99 -16.47 1.78
N TRP A 228 4.01 -15.63 1.95
CA TRP A 228 5.22 -16.01 2.67
C TRP A 228 4.97 -16.31 4.15
N LYS A 229 4.21 -15.44 4.84
CA LYS A 229 3.86 -15.66 6.25
C LYS A 229 3.10 -16.97 6.45
N TYR A 230 2.15 -17.28 5.57
CA TYR A 230 1.43 -18.56 5.58
C TYR A 230 2.38 -19.73 5.37
N ARG A 231 3.24 -19.66 4.35
CA ARG A 231 4.22 -20.72 4.05
C ARG A 231 5.10 -21.02 5.25
N ILE A 232 5.67 -19.98 5.87
CA ILE A 232 6.61 -20.16 6.96
C ILE A 232 5.94 -20.78 8.18
N GLN A 233 4.68 -20.48 8.46
CA GLN A 233 3.94 -21.17 9.52
C GLN A 233 3.83 -22.69 9.27
N MET A 234 3.71 -23.11 8.01
CA MET A 234 3.61 -24.53 7.67
C MET A 234 4.95 -25.26 7.80
N GLU A 235 6.08 -24.56 7.61
CA GLU A 235 7.42 -25.14 7.62
C GLU A 235 8.12 -25.04 8.98
N LEU A 236 7.85 -23.99 9.75
CA LEU A 236 8.60 -23.67 10.96
C LEU A 236 7.76 -23.87 12.22
N PRO A 237 8.33 -24.50 13.27
CA PRO A 237 7.66 -24.57 14.55
C PRO A 237 7.52 -23.18 15.19
N PRO A 238 6.51 -22.97 16.07
CA PRO A 238 6.24 -21.66 16.67
C PRO A 238 7.39 -21.05 17.50
N TRP A 239 8.34 -21.85 17.95
CA TRP A 239 9.50 -21.41 18.73
C TRP A 239 10.74 -21.12 17.87
N SER A 240 10.61 -21.11 16.55
CA SER A 240 11.72 -20.79 15.65
C SER A 240 12.26 -19.38 15.89
N PRO A 241 13.58 -19.15 15.72
CA PRO A 241 14.16 -17.83 15.93
C PRO A 241 13.62 -16.81 14.92
N HIS A 242 13.50 -15.54 15.33
CA HIS A 242 12.86 -14.48 14.52
C HIS A 242 13.42 -14.35 13.10
N LYS A 243 14.74 -14.53 12.94
CA LYS A 243 15.42 -14.47 11.63
C LYS A 243 14.89 -15.50 10.64
N ALA A 244 14.30 -16.59 11.11
CA ALA A 244 13.72 -17.62 10.25
C ALA A 244 12.42 -17.15 9.57
N PHE A 245 11.73 -16.13 10.12
CA PHE A 245 10.53 -15.53 9.53
C PHE A 245 10.82 -14.39 8.55
N ALA A 246 12.06 -13.91 8.48
CA ALA A 246 12.44 -12.87 7.53
C ALA A 246 12.16 -13.34 6.10
N GLU A 247 11.68 -12.43 5.27
CA GLU A 247 11.47 -12.70 3.86
C GLU A 247 12.80 -13.07 3.19
N PRO A 248 12.79 -14.01 2.23
CA PRO A 248 13.94 -14.31 1.40
C PRO A 248 13.94 -13.34 0.22
N LEU A 249 15.06 -13.29 -0.50
CA LEU A 249 15.05 -12.83 -1.88
C LEU A 249 14.20 -13.82 -2.70
N HIS A 250 13.37 -13.35 -3.62
CA HIS A 250 12.59 -14.25 -4.48
C HIS A 250 13.49 -14.99 -5.46
N THR A 251 14.55 -14.33 -5.96
CA THR A 251 15.60 -14.96 -6.75
C THR A 251 16.98 -14.57 -6.23
N LYS A 252 18.03 -15.32 -6.58
CA LYS A 252 19.41 -15.04 -6.15
C LYS A 252 19.94 -13.66 -6.60
N ASP A 253 19.40 -13.12 -7.69
CA ASP A 253 19.87 -11.90 -8.34
C ASP A 253 19.19 -10.64 -7.78
N GLU A 254 18.13 -10.82 -6.99
CA GLU A 254 17.50 -9.73 -6.26
C GLU A 254 18.40 -9.19 -5.15
N ARG A 255 18.13 -7.96 -4.75
CA ARG A 255 18.98 -7.22 -3.80
C ARG A 255 18.26 -6.85 -2.50
N VAL A 256 16.94 -6.91 -2.50
CA VAL A 256 16.09 -6.58 -1.36
C VAL A 256 15.13 -7.74 -1.14
N ALA A 257 15.12 -8.25 0.09
CA ALA A 257 14.23 -9.32 0.52
C ALA A 257 12.88 -8.71 0.90
N GLU A 258 12.14 -8.30 -0.12
CA GLU A 258 10.80 -7.74 0.00
C GLU A 258 9.98 -8.32 -1.16
N LEU A 259 9.10 -9.26 -0.82
CA LEU A 259 8.40 -10.08 -1.79
C LEU A 259 7.31 -9.32 -2.56
N GLY A 260 6.73 -8.27 -1.98
CA GLY A 260 5.79 -7.39 -2.67
C GLY A 260 6.46 -6.62 -3.82
N LEU A 261 7.66 -6.09 -3.57
CA LEU A 261 8.53 -5.47 -4.55
C LEU A 261 8.99 -6.47 -5.61
N SER A 262 9.38 -7.69 -5.21
CA SER A 262 9.70 -8.75 -6.17
C SER A 262 8.52 -9.04 -7.09
N TRP A 263 7.30 -9.11 -6.55
CA TRP A 263 6.09 -9.30 -7.35
C TRP A 263 5.88 -8.14 -8.35
N GLU A 264 6.04 -6.88 -7.92
CA GLU A 264 5.96 -5.72 -8.82
C GLU A 264 7.00 -5.78 -9.94
N LEU A 265 8.26 -6.12 -9.60
CA LEU A 265 9.33 -6.30 -10.57
C LEU A 265 9.00 -7.40 -11.57
N HIS A 266 8.42 -8.51 -11.11
CA HIS A 266 8.00 -9.61 -11.98
C HIS A 266 6.89 -9.18 -12.97
N VAL A 267 5.89 -8.42 -12.51
CA VAL A 267 4.75 -8.02 -13.33
C VAL A 267 5.11 -6.87 -14.28
N PHE A 268 5.76 -5.82 -13.78
CA PHE A 268 5.94 -4.55 -14.50
C PHE A 268 7.38 -4.29 -14.96
N GLY A 269 8.36 -5.03 -14.42
CA GLY A 269 9.78 -4.77 -14.61
C GLY A 269 10.32 -3.61 -13.75
N GLY A 270 9.55 -3.11 -12.78
CA GLY A 270 9.91 -1.98 -11.93
C GLY A 270 8.90 -1.75 -10.82
N LYS A 271 9.28 -0.96 -9.81
CA LYS A 271 8.39 -0.51 -8.74
C LYS A 271 7.58 0.69 -9.19
N LEU A 272 6.26 0.62 -9.05
CA LEU A 272 5.40 1.77 -9.26
C LEU A 272 5.26 2.56 -7.97
N SER A 273 5.24 3.88 -8.07
CA SER A 273 5.00 4.78 -6.95
C SER A 273 4.16 5.93 -7.44
N THR A 274 3.41 6.59 -6.57
CA THR A 274 2.63 7.76 -6.98
C THR A 274 3.07 9.01 -6.23
N ILE A 275 3.07 10.11 -6.96
CA ILE A 275 3.14 11.46 -6.43
C ILE A 275 1.67 11.88 -6.27
N ASP A 276 1.20 11.85 -5.02
CA ASP A 276 -0.19 12.14 -4.70
C ASP A 276 -0.37 13.64 -4.42
N TRP A 277 -1.16 14.32 -5.25
CA TRP A 277 -1.50 15.73 -5.14
C TRP A 277 -3.03 15.94 -5.25
N PRO A 278 -3.63 16.98 -4.63
CA PRO A 278 -5.03 17.34 -4.88
C PRO A 278 -5.39 17.43 -6.36
N GLY A 279 -6.13 16.43 -6.83
CA GLY A 279 -6.55 16.32 -8.22
C GLY A 279 -5.40 16.13 -9.19
N THR A 280 -4.33 15.44 -8.78
CA THR A 280 -3.34 14.81 -9.68
C THR A 280 -2.67 13.63 -8.98
N SER A 281 -2.85 12.43 -9.53
CA SER A 281 -2.06 11.24 -9.16
C SER A 281 -1.09 10.92 -10.29
N ILE A 282 0.20 11.15 -10.06
CA ILE A 282 1.23 10.89 -11.07
C ILE A 282 1.95 9.62 -10.69
N THR A 283 1.80 8.60 -11.53
CA THR A 283 2.56 7.36 -11.33
C THR A 283 3.96 7.57 -11.88
N ILE A 284 4.95 7.20 -11.09
CA ILE A 284 6.36 7.16 -11.48
C ILE A 284 6.91 5.77 -11.24
N TYR A 285 8.02 5.45 -11.89
CA TYR A 285 8.81 4.30 -11.49
C TYR A 285 10.29 4.67 -11.42
N LEU A 286 10.96 4.13 -10.40
CA LEU A 286 12.36 4.42 -10.12
C LEU A 286 13.26 3.46 -10.92
N TYR A 287 13.86 3.98 -11.98
CA TYR A 287 14.88 3.30 -12.77
C TYR A 287 16.21 3.31 -12.00
N GLY A 288 16.88 2.15 -11.93
CA GLY A 288 18.17 2.01 -11.24
C GLY A 288 18.08 1.66 -9.75
N SER A 289 16.88 1.35 -9.24
CA SER A 289 16.72 0.75 -7.91
C SER A 289 17.20 -0.71 -7.83
N ASN A 290 17.89 -1.23 -8.84
CA ASN A 290 18.82 -2.34 -8.63
C ASN A 290 19.90 -1.82 -7.66
N LEU A 291 19.68 -2.04 -6.36
CA LEU A 291 20.37 -1.54 -5.17
C LEU A 291 21.85 -1.95 -5.07
N GLY A 292 22.71 -1.43 -5.94
CA GLY A 292 24.13 -1.74 -5.93
C GLY A 292 24.93 -0.48 -6.10
N ASN A 293 25.32 0.08 -4.96
CA ASN A 293 26.46 0.92 -4.65
C ASN A 293 26.82 2.14 -5.51
N SER A 294 26.10 2.44 -6.59
CA SER A 294 26.25 3.71 -7.31
C SER A 294 25.07 4.62 -7.02
N PRO A 295 25.13 5.46 -5.96
CA PRO A 295 24.13 6.48 -5.67
C PRO A 295 24.08 7.59 -6.74
N SER A 296 24.88 7.51 -7.81
CA SER A 296 25.17 8.64 -8.68
C SER A 296 24.04 9.04 -9.63
N ARG A 297 23.02 8.20 -9.88
CA ARG A 297 21.87 8.61 -10.71
C ARG A 297 20.62 7.78 -10.42
N GLN A 298 19.68 8.37 -9.69
CA GLN A 298 18.31 7.86 -9.62
C GLN A 298 17.48 8.57 -10.69
N ILE A 299 16.70 7.82 -11.46
CA ILE A 299 15.77 8.38 -12.43
C ILE A 299 14.37 7.90 -12.06
N ALA A 300 13.40 8.82 -11.99
CA ALA A 300 11.99 8.52 -11.84
C ALA A 300 11.28 8.87 -13.14
N VAL A 301 10.90 7.88 -13.93
CA VAL A 301 10.20 8.12 -15.20
C VAL A 301 8.71 8.29 -14.91
N ILE A 302 8.11 9.29 -15.53
CA ILE A 302 6.67 9.56 -15.40
C ILE A 302 5.91 8.52 -16.23
N VAL A 303 4.89 7.88 -15.66
CA VAL A 303 4.10 6.87 -16.38
C VAL A 303 2.91 7.56 -17.06
N PRO A 304 2.81 7.50 -18.40
CA PRO A 304 1.70 8.12 -19.12
C PRO A 304 0.36 7.43 -18.86
N ASN A 305 -0.73 8.20 -18.94
CA ASN A 305 -2.09 7.69 -18.71
C ASN A 305 -2.50 6.59 -19.69
N TRP A 306 -1.99 6.61 -20.92
CA TRP A 306 -2.26 5.52 -21.87
C TRP A 306 -1.79 4.17 -21.33
N TRP A 307 -0.64 4.12 -20.65
CA TRP A 307 -0.11 2.89 -20.07
C TRP A 307 -0.92 2.45 -18.86
N ILE A 308 -1.37 3.40 -18.03
CA ILE A 308 -2.24 3.11 -16.88
C ILE A 308 -3.56 2.49 -17.36
N ASN A 309 -4.14 3.02 -18.44
CA ASN A 309 -5.43 2.60 -18.94
C ASN A 309 -5.44 1.18 -19.55
N ILE A 310 -4.32 0.67 -20.04
CA ILE A 310 -4.30 -0.67 -20.66
C ILE A 310 -4.70 -1.75 -19.65
N TRP A 311 -4.45 -1.54 -18.35
CA TRP A 311 -4.74 -2.50 -17.30
C TRP A 311 -6.24 -2.69 -17.02
N SER A 312 -7.04 -1.71 -17.43
CA SER A 312 -8.51 -1.75 -17.37
C SER A 312 -9.17 -2.28 -18.65
N SER A 313 -8.37 -2.76 -19.60
CA SER A 313 -8.87 -3.31 -20.86
C SER A 313 -8.92 -4.83 -20.87
N THR A 314 -10.08 -5.39 -21.20
CA THR A 314 -10.28 -6.83 -21.44
C THR A 314 -9.39 -7.34 -22.56
N HIS A 315 -9.14 -6.54 -23.61
CA HIS A 315 -8.26 -6.91 -24.72
C HIS A 315 -6.81 -7.11 -24.26
N THR A 316 -6.30 -6.28 -23.34
CA THR A 316 -4.98 -6.46 -22.72
C THR A 316 -4.88 -7.82 -22.05
N TRP A 317 -5.90 -8.19 -21.27
CA TRP A 317 -5.91 -9.46 -20.54
C TRP A 317 -6.07 -10.68 -21.45
N HIS A 318 -6.86 -10.59 -22.53
CA HIS A 318 -6.96 -11.68 -23.50
C HIS A 318 -5.66 -11.93 -24.28
N ASN A 319 -4.85 -10.89 -24.46
CA ASN A 319 -3.57 -10.95 -25.17
C ASN A 319 -2.37 -10.88 -24.21
N PHE A 320 -2.58 -11.11 -22.91
CA PHE A 320 -1.60 -10.81 -21.88
C PHE A 320 -0.26 -11.50 -22.12
N ALA A 321 -0.28 -12.82 -22.35
CA ALA A 321 0.93 -13.61 -22.60
C ALA A 321 1.73 -13.08 -23.80
N LYS A 322 1.03 -12.74 -24.89
CA LYS A 322 1.64 -12.18 -26.10
C LYS A 322 2.26 -10.81 -25.82
N PHE A 323 1.50 -9.89 -25.23
CA PHE A 323 1.99 -8.54 -24.92
C PHE A 323 3.11 -8.56 -23.89
N ARG A 324 3.10 -9.49 -22.94
CA ARG A 324 4.20 -9.67 -22.00
C ARG A 324 5.45 -10.19 -22.70
N ALA A 325 5.33 -11.23 -23.53
CA ALA A 325 6.45 -11.81 -24.26
C ALA A 325 7.12 -10.81 -25.22
N THR A 326 6.35 -9.89 -25.81
CA THR A 326 6.87 -8.84 -26.69
C THR A 326 7.29 -7.57 -25.93
N GLY A 327 7.28 -7.59 -24.60
CA GLY A 327 7.65 -6.45 -23.76
C GLY A 327 6.66 -5.29 -23.81
N GLN A 328 5.48 -5.44 -24.42
CA GLN A 328 4.46 -4.41 -24.53
C GLN A 328 3.83 -4.04 -23.18
N LEU A 329 3.91 -4.90 -22.16
CA LEU A 329 3.41 -4.59 -20.81
C LEU A 329 4.47 -4.04 -19.86
N ARG A 330 5.75 -3.96 -20.28
CA ARG A 330 6.80 -3.38 -19.45
C ARG A 330 6.54 -1.89 -19.22
N LEU A 331 7.05 -1.37 -18.11
CA LEU A 331 7.01 0.06 -17.82
C LEU A 331 7.60 0.91 -18.97
N PRO A 332 7.00 2.06 -19.31
CA PRO A 332 7.48 2.93 -20.37
C PRO A 332 8.88 3.47 -20.08
N THR A 333 9.81 3.48 -21.03
CA THR A 333 11.12 4.13 -20.83
C THR A 333 10.99 5.67 -20.78
N GLU A 334 12.06 6.37 -20.41
CA GLU A 334 12.13 7.83 -20.52
C GLU A 334 11.81 8.32 -21.94
N ALA A 335 12.31 7.62 -22.98
CA ALA A 335 12.03 7.98 -24.36
C ALA A 335 10.57 7.74 -24.77
N GLU A 336 9.90 6.75 -24.17
CA GLU A 336 8.48 6.49 -24.44
C GLU A 336 7.56 7.44 -23.67
N SER A 337 7.92 7.73 -22.43
CA SER A 337 7.20 8.69 -21.58
C SER A 337 7.34 10.14 -22.08
N GLY A 338 8.52 10.48 -22.60
CA GLY A 338 8.93 11.85 -22.85
C GLY A 338 9.37 12.58 -21.58
N TYR A 339 8.98 12.14 -20.38
CA TYR A 339 9.26 12.85 -19.12
C TYR A 339 9.93 11.98 -18.06
N ALA A 340 10.92 12.55 -17.38
CA ALA A 340 11.57 11.92 -16.24
C ALA A 340 12.08 12.94 -15.23
N LEU A 341 12.10 12.56 -13.96
CA LEU A 341 12.79 13.27 -12.90
C LEU A 341 14.17 12.63 -12.72
N HIS A 342 15.23 13.41 -12.81
CA HIS A 342 16.60 12.92 -12.61
C HIS A 342 17.12 13.47 -11.29
N ASN A 343 17.67 12.60 -10.45
CA ASN A 343 18.42 12.97 -9.26
C ASN A 343 19.87 13.25 -9.66
N ARG A 344 20.33 14.48 -9.38
CA ARG A 344 21.73 14.88 -9.52
C ARG A 344 22.27 15.23 -8.14
N ALA A 345 23.44 14.66 -7.80
CA ALA A 345 24.21 15.09 -6.66
C ALA A 345 24.79 16.50 -6.92
N LEU A 346 24.47 17.46 -6.06
CA LEU A 346 25.02 18.81 -6.05
C LEU A 346 25.71 19.02 -4.70
N GLY A 347 26.98 18.60 -4.61
CA GLY A 347 27.70 18.55 -3.35
C GLY A 347 27.11 17.49 -2.41
N ASN A 348 26.72 17.91 -1.19
CA ASN A 348 26.13 17.02 -0.19
C ASN A 348 24.60 16.91 -0.29
N THR A 349 23.97 17.61 -1.25
CA THR A 349 22.52 17.55 -1.45
C THR A 349 22.18 16.84 -2.75
N THR A 350 21.07 16.10 -2.73
CA THR A 350 20.45 15.53 -3.92
C THR A 350 19.36 16.47 -4.41
N VAL A 351 19.44 16.87 -5.66
CA VAL A 351 18.45 17.75 -6.28
C VAL A 351 17.80 17.00 -7.43
N TRP A 352 16.47 17.04 -7.49
CA TRP A 352 15.74 16.49 -8.62
C TRP A 352 15.50 17.57 -9.67
N SER A 353 15.52 17.18 -10.93
CA SER A 353 15.20 18.04 -12.07
C SER A 353 14.21 17.32 -12.97
N LEU A 354 13.22 18.03 -13.50
CA LEU A 354 12.31 17.50 -14.50
C LEU A 354 12.95 17.65 -15.87
N TYR A 355 12.96 16.54 -16.61
CA TYR A 355 13.46 16.43 -17.97
C TYR A 355 12.31 16.14 -18.92
N HIS A 356 12.37 16.72 -20.11
CA HIS A 356 11.55 16.39 -21.27
C HIS A 356 12.48 16.03 -22.43
N GLU A 357 12.32 14.83 -22.99
CA GLU A 357 13.16 14.29 -24.07
C GLU A 357 14.68 14.42 -23.80
N GLY A 358 15.08 14.12 -22.56
CA GLY A 358 16.49 14.18 -22.13
C GLY A 358 17.03 15.60 -21.89
N ARG A 359 16.20 16.65 -21.98
CA ARG A 359 16.58 18.05 -21.68
C ARG A 359 15.94 18.51 -20.38
N PRO A 360 16.70 19.15 -19.45
CA PRO A 360 16.11 19.67 -18.24
C PRO A 360 15.19 20.86 -18.56
N ILE A 361 13.94 20.79 -18.11
CA ILE A 361 12.93 21.85 -18.27
C ILE A 361 12.60 22.52 -16.95
N LEU A 362 12.87 21.86 -15.82
CA LEU A 362 12.76 22.46 -14.50
C LEU A 362 13.86 21.93 -13.56
N HIS A 363 14.44 22.84 -12.78
CA HIS A 363 15.45 22.51 -11.79
C HIS A 363 14.86 22.56 -10.37
N HIS A 364 15.49 21.82 -9.45
CA HIS A 364 15.14 21.84 -8.03
C HIS A 364 13.73 21.32 -7.68
N CYS A 365 13.28 20.28 -8.38
CA CYS A 365 12.08 19.54 -8.02
C CYS A 365 12.24 18.83 -6.67
N ARG A 366 11.12 18.62 -5.97
CA ARG A 366 11.07 17.82 -4.75
C ARG A 366 11.35 16.35 -5.05
N ARG A 367 11.89 15.64 -4.07
CA ARG A 367 12.01 14.18 -4.18
C ARG A 367 10.60 13.58 -4.32
N PRO A 368 10.36 12.68 -5.29
CA PRO A 368 9.04 12.09 -5.49
C PRO A 368 8.49 11.35 -4.26
N ASP A 369 9.37 10.68 -3.52
CA ASP A 369 9.05 9.96 -2.28
C ASP A 369 8.61 10.90 -1.14
N GLN A 370 8.96 12.19 -1.22
CA GLN A 370 8.60 13.19 -0.23
C GLN A 370 7.34 14.00 -0.59
N SER A 371 6.80 13.89 -1.80
CA SER A 371 5.61 14.67 -2.22
C SER A 371 4.30 14.09 -1.71
N THR A 372 4.31 12.85 -1.21
CA THR A 372 3.16 11.95 -1.00
C THR A 372 2.16 12.34 0.08
N ARG A 373 2.25 13.52 0.70
CA ARG A 373 1.30 13.88 1.77
C ARG A 373 0.74 15.30 1.70
N CYS A 374 1.01 16.03 0.62
CA CYS A 374 0.43 17.36 0.51
C CYS A 374 -1.10 17.32 0.35
N PHE A 375 -1.65 16.28 -0.30
CA PHE A 375 -3.11 16.06 -0.28
C PHE A 375 -3.65 15.99 1.13
N TRP A 376 -3.01 15.24 2.04
CA TRP A 376 -3.47 15.14 3.42
C TRP A 376 -3.29 16.45 4.19
N VAL A 377 -2.15 17.13 4.04
CA VAL A 377 -1.91 18.42 4.68
C VAL A 377 -2.92 19.47 4.21
N VAL A 378 -3.30 19.47 2.93
CA VAL A 378 -4.25 20.43 2.34
C VAL A 378 -5.72 20.03 2.57
N MET A 379 -6.05 18.74 2.51
CA MET A 379 -7.42 18.25 2.69
C MET A 379 -7.80 18.10 4.15
N ARG A 380 -6.85 17.92 5.07
CA ARG A 380 -7.13 17.81 6.51
C ARG A 380 -7.92 19.02 7.03
N PRO A 381 -7.53 20.28 6.75
CA PRO A 381 -8.34 21.45 7.12
C PRO A 381 -9.74 21.47 6.50
N PHE A 382 -9.86 21.08 5.23
CA PHE A 382 -11.15 21.04 4.54
C PHE A 382 -12.09 19.99 5.15
N ILE A 383 -11.55 18.81 5.45
CA ILE A 383 -12.29 17.71 6.07
C ILE A 383 -12.65 18.05 7.52
N GLN A 384 -11.74 18.66 8.28
CA GLN A 384 -12.03 19.16 9.63
C GLN A 384 -13.20 20.15 9.61
N LYS A 385 -13.22 21.05 8.63
CA LYS A 385 -14.33 21.99 8.44
C LYS A 385 -15.65 21.29 8.12
N LEU A 386 -15.64 20.30 7.23
CA LEU A 386 -16.83 19.51 6.89
C LEU A 386 -17.35 18.70 8.09
N SER A 387 -16.45 18.10 8.87
CA SER A 387 -16.80 17.37 10.10
C SER A 387 -17.45 18.29 11.12
N ALA A 388 -16.86 19.46 11.38
CA ALA A 388 -17.42 20.45 12.30
C ALA A 388 -18.80 20.96 11.84
N GLN A 389 -18.98 21.20 10.53
CA GLN A 389 -20.28 21.59 9.97
C GLN A 389 -21.34 20.49 10.13
N TYR A 390 -20.95 19.23 9.96
CA TYR A 390 -21.85 18.10 10.17
C TYR A 390 -22.24 17.94 11.64
N GLU A 391 -21.28 18.01 12.56
CA GLU A 391 -21.51 17.96 14.00
C GLU A 391 -22.47 19.07 14.45
N ALA A 392 -22.26 20.31 13.99
CA ALA A 392 -23.14 21.43 14.28
C ALA A 392 -24.58 21.19 13.77
N ARG A 393 -24.73 20.59 12.59
CA ARG A 393 -26.05 20.29 12.02
C ARG A 393 -26.75 19.15 12.77
N THR A 394 -26.01 18.11 13.17
CA THR A 394 -26.56 17.02 13.97
C THR A 394 -26.96 17.51 15.36
N ALA A 395 -26.15 18.38 15.99
CA ALA A 395 -26.49 19.01 17.26
C ALA A 395 -27.75 19.88 17.16
N ALA A 396 -27.90 20.67 16.09
CA ALA A 396 -29.10 21.46 15.84
C ALA A 396 -30.35 20.58 15.66
N LEU A 397 -30.24 19.49 14.90
CA LEU A 397 -31.35 18.54 14.69
C LEU A 397 -31.73 17.76 15.95
N ALA A 398 -30.77 17.51 16.85
CA ALA A 398 -31.07 16.88 18.13
C ALA A 398 -31.92 17.81 19.03
N LEU A 399 -31.63 19.12 19.02
CA LEU A 399 -32.40 20.11 19.77
C LEU A 399 -33.84 20.28 19.24
N ASP A 400 -34.05 20.20 17.92
CA ASP A 400 -35.40 20.26 17.33
C ASP A 400 -36.24 18.99 17.56
N SER A 401 -35.59 17.85 17.83
CA SER A 401 -36.29 16.55 17.95
C SER A 401 -37.03 16.35 19.27
N ASP A 402 -36.72 17.15 20.31
CA ASP A 402 -37.41 17.09 21.60
C ASP A 402 -38.83 17.67 21.57
N GLU A 403 -39.19 18.49 20.58
CA GLU A 403 -40.50 19.14 20.53
C GLU A 403 -41.60 18.33 19.81
N THR A 404 -41.26 17.31 19.02
CA THR A 404 -42.25 16.68 18.10
C THR A 404 -42.47 15.17 18.28
N GLY A 405 -41.83 14.51 19.24
CA GLY A 405 -42.10 13.10 19.57
C GLY A 405 -41.89 12.10 18.41
N GLY A 406 -41.28 12.54 17.30
CA GLY A 406 -41.04 11.73 16.12
C GLY A 406 -39.73 10.94 16.25
N LYS A 407 -39.77 9.64 15.94
CA LYS A 407 -38.55 8.80 15.91
C LYS A 407 -37.48 9.47 15.02
N PRO A 408 -36.24 9.65 15.51
CA PRO A 408 -35.19 10.29 14.74
C PRO A 408 -34.90 9.49 13.47
N ARG A 409 -34.96 10.16 12.31
CA ARG A 409 -34.46 9.59 11.05
C ARG A 409 -32.95 9.46 11.16
N GLN A 410 -32.44 8.24 10.98
CA GLN A 410 -30.99 8.00 11.00
C GLN A 410 -30.31 8.82 9.87
N PRO A 411 -29.33 9.67 10.19
CA PRO A 411 -28.60 10.41 9.17
C PRO A 411 -27.66 9.48 8.37
N LEU A 412 -27.42 9.85 7.11
CA LEU A 412 -26.63 9.11 6.10
C LEU A 412 -25.23 8.67 6.61
N SER A 413 -24.91 7.39 6.38
CA SER A 413 -23.80 6.63 6.99
C SER A 413 -22.38 7.08 6.62
N CYS A 414 -22.17 7.75 5.48
CA CYS A 414 -20.83 8.17 5.06
C CYS A 414 -20.22 9.25 5.97
N ALA A 415 -21.03 10.21 6.44
CA ALA A 415 -20.56 11.26 7.35
C ALA A 415 -20.23 10.72 8.75
N MET A 416 -20.95 9.70 9.22
CA MET A 416 -20.63 9.00 10.48
C MET A 416 -19.35 8.17 10.36
N LEU A 417 -19.12 7.45 9.26
CA LEU A 417 -17.86 6.75 8.98
C LEU A 417 -16.68 7.73 8.88
N PHE A 418 -16.90 8.92 8.30
CA PHE A 418 -15.92 10.00 8.23
C PHE A 418 -15.65 10.66 9.59
N ALA A 419 -16.67 10.93 10.41
CA ALA A 419 -16.49 11.53 11.72
C ALA A 419 -15.85 10.53 12.70
N SER A 420 -16.40 9.32 12.86
CA SER A 420 -15.95 8.35 13.87
C SER A 420 -14.54 7.78 13.63
N ASN A 421 -14.15 7.51 12.39
CA ASN A 421 -12.81 6.98 12.09
C ASN A 421 -11.73 8.07 12.06
N PHE A 422 -12.13 9.35 11.91
CA PHE A 422 -11.19 10.44 11.77
C PHE A 422 -11.25 11.47 12.92
N HIS A 423 -12.16 11.35 13.87
CA HIS A 423 -12.21 12.22 15.06
C HIS A 423 -10.87 12.20 15.82
N GLY A 424 -10.29 11.01 16.05
CA GLY A 424 -8.96 10.88 16.66
C GLY A 424 -7.79 11.42 15.81
N LEU A 425 -7.96 11.50 14.48
CA LEU A 425 -7.01 12.10 13.54
C LEU A 425 -7.04 13.64 13.57
N PHE A 426 -8.18 14.21 13.94
CA PHE A 426 -8.43 15.65 13.87
C PHE A 426 -8.32 16.38 15.21
N VAL A 427 -8.45 15.65 16.33
CA VAL A 427 -8.44 16.20 17.70
C VAL A 427 -7.08 15.99 18.42
N ALA A 428 -6.11 15.30 17.82
CA ALA A 428 -4.76 15.17 18.39
C ALA A 428 -4.05 16.54 18.44
N PRO A 429 -3.77 17.11 19.64
CA PRO A 429 -3.24 18.48 19.78
C PRO A 429 -1.79 18.67 19.32
N ASP A 430 -1.04 17.58 19.12
CA ASP A 430 0.42 17.62 18.98
C ASP A 430 0.94 17.83 17.55
N PHE A 431 0.08 18.17 16.60
CA PHE A 431 0.49 18.53 15.23
C PHE A 431 -0.27 19.75 14.72
N VAL A 432 -0.35 20.78 15.58
CA VAL A 432 -0.68 22.14 15.17
C VAL A 432 0.64 22.90 15.05
N ASP A 433 0.85 23.48 13.87
CA ASP A 433 1.97 24.35 13.56
C ASP A 433 2.20 25.39 14.69
N HIS A 434 3.48 25.64 15.02
CA HIS A 434 4.05 26.71 15.87
C HIS A 434 4.90 26.31 17.09
N LEU A 435 5.67 25.21 17.07
CA LEU A 435 6.69 24.99 18.11
C LEU A 435 8.09 24.78 17.51
N SER A 436 9.05 25.58 18.01
CA SER A 436 10.46 25.51 17.63
C SER A 436 11.10 24.17 18.05
N PRO A 437 12.18 23.72 17.37
CA PRO A 437 12.88 22.48 17.71
C PRO A 437 13.33 22.35 19.18
N ASP A 438 13.56 23.47 19.87
CA ASP A 438 13.97 23.48 21.28
C ASP A 438 12.81 23.14 22.24
N SER A 439 11.56 23.42 21.83
CA SER A 439 10.36 23.02 22.57
C SER A 439 10.06 21.52 22.49
N LEU A 440 10.55 20.85 21.43
CA LEU A 440 10.45 19.40 21.24
C LEU A 440 11.43 18.63 22.15
N ARG A 441 12.64 19.16 22.39
CA ARG A 441 13.63 18.50 23.26
C ARG A 441 13.23 18.53 24.74
N GLN A 442 12.52 19.55 25.20
CA GLN A 442 12.04 19.64 26.58
C GLN A 442 10.84 18.74 26.88
N LYS A 443 9.98 18.46 25.89
CA LYS A 443 8.79 17.58 26.08
C LYS A 443 9.11 16.08 26.05
N VAL A 444 10.15 15.68 25.31
CA VAL A 444 10.59 14.26 25.25
C VAL A 444 11.28 13.80 26.54
N ALA A 445 11.80 14.72 27.36
CA ALA A 445 12.44 14.40 28.63
C ALA A 445 11.48 14.16 29.82
N GLY A 446 10.16 14.40 29.65
CA GLY A 446 9.21 14.43 30.79
C GLY A 446 7.98 13.53 30.71
N ALA A 447 7.72 12.84 29.59
CA ALA A 447 6.47 12.09 29.41
C ALA A 447 6.62 10.60 29.75
N ASN A 448 6.54 10.27 31.04
CA ASN A 448 6.19 8.92 31.51
C ASN A 448 4.67 8.75 31.40
N LEU A 449 4.16 8.33 30.25
CA LEU A 449 2.73 8.07 30.08
C LEU A 449 2.47 6.82 29.22
N CYS A 450 2.38 5.67 29.89
CA CYS A 450 1.54 4.54 29.50
C CYS A 450 1.25 3.67 30.74
N ARG A 451 0.19 3.99 31.48
CA ARG A 451 -0.46 3.06 32.43
C ARG A 451 -1.97 3.08 32.22
N TYR A 452 -2.42 2.42 31.17
CA TYR A 452 -3.74 1.78 31.17
C TYR A 452 -3.53 0.29 30.90
N PRO A 453 -3.95 -0.61 31.80
CA PRO A 453 -3.79 -2.04 31.58
C PRO A 453 -4.80 -2.50 30.53
N CYS A 454 -4.30 -3.04 29.42
CA CYS A 454 -5.11 -3.83 28.50
C CYS A 454 -5.55 -5.11 29.24
N PRO A 455 -6.87 -5.38 29.38
CA PRO A 455 -7.37 -6.55 30.12
C PRO A 455 -6.86 -7.89 29.57
N GLN A 456 -6.55 -7.97 28.28
CA GLN A 456 -5.99 -9.16 27.63
C GLN A 456 -4.49 -9.37 27.94
N LEU A 457 -3.73 -8.30 28.15
CA LEU A 457 -2.34 -8.37 28.62
C LEU A 457 -2.24 -8.84 30.07
N ARG A 458 -3.25 -8.56 30.91
CA ARG A 458 -3.32 -9.06 32.29
C ARG A 458 -3.50 -10.58 32.34
N LEU A 459 -4.25 -11.16 31.40
CA LEU A 459 -4.41 -12.60 31.26
C LEU A 459 -3.14 -13.29 30.74
N GLN A 460 -2.42 -12.68 29.79
CA GLN A 460 -1.16 -13.22 29.28
C GLN A 460 0.01 -13.07 30.28
N GLN A 461 0.11 -11.95 31.00
CA GLN A 461 1.09 -11.80 32.08
C GLN A 461 0.82 -12.74 33.25
N ASN A 462 -0.44 -13.04 33.56
CA ASN A 462 -0.78 -14.04 34.58
C ASN A 462 -0.45 -15.48 34.13
N GLN A 463 -0.45 -15.78 32.82
CA GLN A 463 -0.01 -17.07 32.29
C GLN A 463 1.52 -17.20 32.25
N GLN A 464 2.26 -16.12 32.01
CA GLN A 464 3.72 -16.11 32.03
C GLN A 464 4.32 -16.10 33.45
N ASN A 465 3.57 -15.61 34.44
CA ASN A 465 3.98 -15.59 35.85
C ASN A 465 3.43 -16.77 36.67
N ALA A 466 2.78 -17.74 36.02
CA ALA A 466 2.39 -18.98 36.69
C ALA A 466 3.68 -19.74 37.10
N PRO A 467 3.83 -20.12 38.38
CA PRO A 467 4.99 -20.89 38.80
C PRO A 467 5.04 -22.21 38.02
N PRO A 468 6.25 -22.73 37.71
CA PRO A 468 6.37 -24.02 37.05
C PRO A 468 5.65 -25.08 37.89
N VAL A 469 4.70 -25.76 37.26
CA VAL A 469 4.03 -26.93 37.84
C VAL A 469 5.15 -27.93 38.16
N GLN A 470 5.38 -28.18 39.45
CA GLN A 470 6.32 -29.21 39.84
C GLN A 470 5.79 -30.56 39.33
N PRO A 471 6.64 -31.43 38.78
CA PRO A 471 6.22 -32.77 38.42
C PRO A 471 5.69 -33.44 39.69
N GLU A 472 4.43 -33.87 39.66
CA GLU A 472 3.90 -34.77 40.67
C GLU A 472 4.74 -36.04 40.63
N ASP A 473 5.32 -36.39 41.77
CA ASP A 473 6.02 -37.66 41.98
C ASP A 473 5.07 -38.80 41.58
N GLU A 474 5.36 -39.44 40.45
CA GLU A 474 4.81 -40.75 40.12
C GLU A 474 5.28 -41.73 41.20
N MET A 475 4.41 -41.98 42.18
CA MET A 475 4.51 -43.14 43.05
C MET A 475 4.43 -44.39 42.19
N LEU A 476 5.60 -45.01 41.99
CA LEU A 476 5.74 -46.38 41.51
C LEU A 476 5.06 -47.32 42.52
N ASP A 477 3.83 -47.70 42.20
CA ASP A 477 3.14 -48.84 42.81
C ASP A 477 3.83 -50.13 42.35
N SER A 478 4.76 -50.61 43.16
CA SER A 478 5.31 -51.96 43.06
C SER A 478 4.35 -52.92 43.77
N HIS A 479 3.49 -53.63 43.03
CA HIS A 479 2.99 -54.95 43.43
C HIS A 479 2.22 -55.63 42.28
N VAL A 480 2.82 -56.67 41.69
CA VAL A 480 2.08 -57.82 41.16
C VAL A 480 2.87 -59.10 41.53
N PRO A 481 2.19 -60.19 41.96
CA PRO A 481 2.81 -61.43 42.47
C PRO A 481 3.56 -62.26 41.43
#